data_AF-A0A4S8K1D0-F1
#
_entry.id   AF-A0A4S8K1D0-F1
#
_cell.length_a   1.000
_cell.length_b   1.000
_cell.length_c   1.000
_cell.angle_alpha   90.00
_cell.angle_beta   90.00
_cell.angle_gamma   90.00
#
_symmetry.space_group_name_H-M   'P 1'
#
loop_
_entity.id
_entity.type
_entity.pdbx_description
1 polymer ?
#
loop_
_entity_poly.entity_id
_entity_poly.type
_entity_poly.pdbx_seq_one_letter_code
_entity_poly.pdbx_strand_id
1 'polypeptide(L)' 'MRMRDEEEASRAQRLSSKRRVTLQDFRGKTLLSIREYYMKDGKELPSSKGISLTVEQWEAFRNAVPAIEAAIKKLEGSD' A
#
# COMPACT_ATOMS: atom_id res chain seq x y z
N MET A 1 1.38 -12.51 21.39
CA MET A 1 1.63 -12.55 19.93
C MET A 1 0.39 -12.13 19.14
N ARG A 2 -0.82 -12.63 19.46
CA ARG A 2 -2.09 -12.30 18.77
C ARG A 2 -2.48 -10.82 18.65
N MET A 3 -2.20 -9.98 19.65
CA MET A 3 -2.64 -8.58 19.63
C MET A 3 -1.96 -7.72 18.54
N ARG A 4 -0.70 -8.01 18.16
CA ARG A 4 0.01 -7.26 17.11
C ARG A 4 -0.56 -7.53 15.72
N ASP A 5 -0.98 -8.78 15.47
CA ASP A 5 -1.50 -9.19 14.16
C ASP A 5 -2.89 -8.57 13.90
N GLU A 6 -3.71 -8.40 14.95
CA GLU A 6 -5.02 -7.72 14.87
C GLU A 6 -4.89 -6.20 14.71
N GLU A 7 -3.92 -5.57 15.40
CA GLU A 7 -3.61 -4.14 15.24
C GLU A 7 -3.06 -3.85 13.83
N GLU A 8 -2.17 -4.68 13.30
CA GLU A 8 -1.69 -4.54 11.91
C GLU A 8 -2.81 -4.76 10.88
N ALA A 9 -3.72 -5.71 11.12
CA ALA A 9 -4.88 -5.92 10.27
C ALA A 9 -5.81 -4.69 10.23
N SER A 10 -5.96 -3.98 11.36
CA SER A 10 -6.74 -2.73 11.43
C SER A 10 -6.11 -1.57 10.62
N ARG A 11 -4.81 -1.66 10.31
CA ARG A 11 -4.05 -0.63 9.56
C ARG A 11 -3.77 -1.03 8.10
N ALA A 12 -4.41 -2.09 7.61
CA ALA A 12 -4.17 -2.66 6.29
C ALA A 12 -5.42 -2.63 5.40
N GLN A 13 -5.36 -1.90 4.28
CA GLN A 13 -6.41 -1.87 3.26
C GLN A 13 -6.05 -2.78 2.09
N ARG A 14 -6.99 -3.66 1.68
CA ARG A 14 -6.78 -4.54 0.52
C ARG A 14 -7.06 -3.80 -0.78
N LEU A 15 -6.12 -3.86 -1.72
CA LEU A 15 -6.31 -3.39 -3.11
C LEU A 15 -6.68 -4.55 -4.05
N SER A 16 -6.23 -5.76 -3.73
CA SER A 16 -6.59 -6.99 -4.44
C SER A 16 -6.41 -8.20 -3.52
N SER A 17 -6.59 -9.42 -4.05
CA SER A 17 -6.30 -10.65 -3.31
C SER A 17 -4.83 -10.76 -2.88
N LYS A 18 -3.92 -10.11 -3.60
CA LYS A 18 -2.46 -10.18 -3.35
C LYS A 18 -1.82 -8.85 -2.98
N ARG A 19 -2.52 -7.71 -3.05
CA ARG A 19 -1.94 -6.38 -2.79
C ARG A 19 -2.65 -5.66 -1.66
N ARG A 20 -1.87 -5.03 -0.77
CA ARG A 20 -2.36 -4.23 0.34
C ARG A 20 -1.65 -2.89 0.44
N VAL A 21 -2.35 -1.92 1.00
CA VAL A 21 -1.79 -0.71 1.59
C VAL A 21 -1.70 -0.93 3.10
N THR A 22 -0.54 -0.72 3.72
CA THR A 22 -0.37 -0.81 5.18
C THR A 22 0.35 0.42 5.73
N LEU A 23 0.01 0.82 6.95
CA LEU A 23 0.80 1.79 7.72
C LEU A 23 1.74 1.03 8.67
N GLN A 24 3.04 1.29 8.58
CA GLN A 24 4.05 0.70 9.46
C GLN A 24 4.88 1.77 10.16
N ASP A 25 5.30 1.50 11.39
CA ASP A 25 6.40 2.23 12.03
C ASP A 25 7.72 1.52 11.71
N PHE A 26 8.66 2.25 11.11
CA PHE A 26 10.02 1.77 10.92
C PHE A 26 11.00 2.80 11.47
N ARG A 27 11.65 2.44 12.58
CA ARG A 27 12.65 3.29 13.26
C ARG A 27 12.08 4.68 13.62
N GLY A 28 10.85 4.71 14.12
CA GLY A 28 10.18 5.96 14.54
C GLY A 28 9.65 6.79 13.38
N LYS A 29 9.65 6.25 12.15
CA LYS A 29 9.04 6.89 10.98
C LYS A 29 7.80 6.11 10.57
N THR A 30 6.70 6.83 10.37
CA THR A 30 5.50 6.26 9.75
C THR A 30 5.72 6.13 8.25
N LEU A 31 5.51 4.92 7.71
CA LEU A 31 5.58 4.63 6.29
C LEU A 31 4.26 4.05 5.80
N LEU A 32 3.78 4.55 4.66
CA LEU A 32 2.67 3.95 3.93
C LEU A 32 3.22 2.99 2.88
N SER A 33 2.86 1.71 2.96
CA SER A 33 3.42 0.67 2.10
C SER A 33 2.38 0.07 1.19
N ILE A 34 2.65 0.06 -0.11
CA ILE A 34 1.85 -0.61 -1.13
C ILE A 34 2.64 -1.84 -1.58
N ARG A 35 2.19 -3.04 -1.21
CA ARG A 35 3.01 -4.26 -1.34
C ARG A 35 2.22 -5.48 -1.77
N GLU A 36 2.85 -6.33 -2.57
CA GLU A 36 2.36 -7.67 -2.91
C GLU A 36 2.70 -8.66 -1.81
N TYR A 37 1.75 -9.51 -1.45
CA TYR A 37 1.86 -10.56 -0.45
C TYR A 37 1.72 -11.94 -1.12
N TYR A 38 2.38 -12.93 -0.53
CA TYR A 38 2.32 -14.32 -0.96
C TYR A 38 2.04 -15.24 0.24
N MET A 39 1.52 -16.43 -0.03
CA MET A 39 1.31 -17.46 0.98
C MET A 39 2.54 -18.35 1.09
N LYS A 40 3.00 -18.58 2.32
CA LYS A 40 4.05 -19.55 2.65
C LYS A 40 3.72 -20.20 3.98
N ASP A 41 3.68 -21.53 4.00
CA ASP A 41 3.38 -22.33 5.20
C ASP A 41 2.09 -21.90 5.93
N GLY A 42 1.04 -21.59 5.15
CA GLY A 42 -0.26 -21.11 5.65
C GLY A 42 -0.26 -19.68 6.19
N LYS A 43 0.85 -18.96 6.08
CA LYS A 43 0.99 -17.55 6.50
C LYS A 43 1.12 -16.64 5.29
N GLU A 44 0.52 -15.47 5.40
CA GLU A 44 0.63 -14.43 4.39
C GLU A 44 1.80 -13.51 4.72
N LEU A 45 2.77 -13.42 3.80
CA LEU A 45 4.02 -12.68 3.99
C LEU A 45 4.19 -11.61 2.92
N PRO A 46 4.79 -10.46 3.26
CA PRO A 46 5.12 -9.44 2.28
C PRO A 46 6.23 -9.92 1.34
N SER A 47 6.10 -9.65 0.04
CA SER A 47 7.15 -9.87 -0.95
C SER A 47 8.05 -8.64 -1.10
N SER A 48 9.15 -8.77 -1.85
CA SER A 48 9.99 -7.63 -2.24
C SER A 48 9.28 -6.66 -3.20
N LYS A 49 8.23 -7.10 -3.90
CA LYS A 49 7.47 -6.27 -4.84
C LYS A 49 6.56 -5.30 -4.10
N GLY A 50 6.94 -4.04 -4.10
CA GLY A 50 6.18 -2.96 -3.48
C GLY A 50 7.05 -1.77 -3.15
N ILE A 51 6.41 -0.69 -2.71
CA ILE A 51 7.08 0.55 -2.29
C ILE A 51 6.58 0.95 -0.91
N SER A 52 7.47 1.57 -0.14
CA SER A 52 7.13 2.23 1.12
C SER A 52 7.39 3.72 0.93
N LEU A 53 6.35 4.52 1.13
CA LEU A 53 6.37 5.96 1.02
C LEU A 53 6.50 6.57 2.41
N THR A 54 7.30 7.63 2.54
CA THR A 54 7.20 8.50 3.72
C THR A 54 5.87 9.25 3.71
N VAL A 55 5.52 9.88 4.83
CA VAL A 55 4.29 10.71 4.92
C VAL A 55 4.32 11.83 3.89
N GLU A 56 5.48 12.47 3.70
CA GLU A 56 5.67 13.56 2.74
C GLU A 56 5.49 13.08 1.29
N GLN A 57 6.01 11.90 0.96
CA GLN A 57 5.83 11.29 -0.37
C GLN A 57 4.36 10.90 -0.61
N TRP A 58 3.67 10.42 0.42
CA TRP A 58 2.23 10.14 0.34
C TRP A 58 1.41 11.41 0.12
N GLU A 59 1.73 12.50 0.81
CA GLU A 59 1.09 13.81 0.61
C GLU A 59 1.29 14.33 -0.81
N ALA A 60 2.52 14.26 -1.33
CA ALA A 60 2.81 14.63 -2.71
C ALA A 60 2.02 13.77 -3.71
N PHE A 61 1.98 12.45 -3.51
CA PHE A 61 1.19 11.54 -4.34
C PHE A 61 -0.31 11.88 -4.29
N ARG A 62 -0.87 12.08 -3.10
CA ARG A 62 -2.27 12.42 -2.88
C ARG A 62 -2.66 13.71 -3.61
N ASN A 63 -1.82 14.74 -3.53
CA ASN A 63 -2.05 16.01 -4.23
C ASN A 63 -1.98 15.86 -5.76
N ALA A 64 -1.23 14.87 -6.26
CA ALA A 64 -1.14 14.56 -7.68
C ALA A 64 -2.29 13.69 -8.21
N VAL A 65 -3.11 13.07 -7.34
CA VAL A 65 -4.19 12.15 -7.74
C VAL A 65 -5.12 12.75 -8.81
N PRO A 66 -5.62 14.00 -8.71
CA PRO A 66 -6.50 14.55 -9.74
C PRO A 66 -5.83 14.62 -11.13
N ALA A 67 -4.54 14.96 -11.19
CA ALA A 67 -3.80 14.99 -12.44
C ALA A 67 -3.57 13.57 -13.00
N ILE A 68 -3.31 12.60 -12.12
CA ILE A 68 -3.18 11.18 -12.47
C ILE A 68 -4.50 10.64 -13.02
N GLU A 69 -5.64 10.92 -12.38
CA GLU A 69 -6.97 10.52 -12.85
C GLU A 69 -7.28 11.09 -14.23
N ALA A 70 -6.97 12.37 -14.46
CA ALA A 70 -7.12 12.99 -15.78
C ALA A 70 -6.23 12.32 -16.85
N ALA A 71 -5.02 11.89 -16.48
CA ALA A 71 -4.13 11.17 -17.38
C ALA A 71 -4.63 9.75 -17.69
N ILE A 72 -5.13 9.02 -16.68
CA ILE A 72 -5.73 7.68 -16.85
C ILE A 72 -6.91 7.76 -17.81
N LYS A 73 -7.84 8.70 -17.62
CA LYS A 73 -9.00 8.86 -18.50
C LYS A 73 -8.62 9.10 -19.97
N LYS A 74 -7.51 9.82 -20.23
CA LYS A 74 -7.01 10.02 -21.60
C LYS A 74 -6.44 8.74 -22.21
N LEU A 75 -5.76 7.92 -21.40
CA LEU A 75 -5.21 6.64 -21.84
C LEU A 75 -6.28 5.58 -22.07
N GLU A 76 -7.28 5.51 -21.19
CA GLU A 76 -8.39 4.55 -21.28
C GLU A 76 -9.47 4.98 -22.28
N GLY A 77 -9.57 6.27 -22.61
CA GLY A 77 -10.53 6.84 -23.55
C GLY A 77 -9.99 7.08 -24.96
N SER A 78 -8.98 6.33 -25.40
CA SER A 78 -8.42 6.39 -26.76
C SER A 78 -8.89 5.24 -27.67
N ASP A 79 -10.16 4.86 -27.56
CA ASP A 79 -10.90 4.10 -28.58
C ASP A 79 -11.82 5.02 -29.39
#